data_AF-A0A447R7A3-F1
#
_entry.id   AF-A0A447R7A3-F1
#
_cell.length_a   1.000
_cell.length_b   1.000
_cell.length_c   1.000
_cell.angle_alpha   90.00
_cell.angle_beta   90.00
_cell.angle_gamma   90.00
#
_symmetry.space_group_name_H-M   'P 1'
#
loop_
_entity.id
_entity.type
_entity.pdbx_description
1 polymer ?
#
loop_
_entity_poly.entity_id
_entity_poly.type
_entity_poly.pdbx_seq_one_letter_code
_entity_poly.pdbx_strand_id
1 'polypeptide(L)'
;MVANHALVMAAMESEAVLPEPKHLLLVLDEGHHLPDVARDALEMSAEITASWYRLQLDLFRKLVATCMEQFRPKTTPPLANPERLNAHCEEVYELIASLNAILNLYMPAAQEAEHRFAMGELPAEVMEICQRLAKLTETLRGLAESFLNDLSEKTGSHDIVRLHRVILQMNRALGMFEAQSKLWRLASMAQSSGAPVSKWATREIREGQLHVWFHCVGIRVSDQLERLLWRSVPHIIVTSATLRSLNSFSRLQEMSGLKEKAGDRFVALDSPFNHVEQGKLVIPQMRYEPTIDNEEQHIAEMAAYFREQLESKKHHGMLVLFASGRAMQRFLEHVADVRLLLLVQGDQPRYRLVELHRKRVENGERSVLVGLQSFAEGLDLKGELLTQVHIHKLPSRRSTARS
;
A
#
# COMPACT_ATOMS: atom_id res chain seq x y z
N MET A 1 -16.42 11.13 14.71
CA MET A 1 -16.16 10.92 13.26
C MET A 1 -15.56 9.54 13.11
N VAL A 2 -16.05 8.73 12.16
CA VAL A 2 -15.48 7.41 11.86
C VAL A 2 -14.82 7.52 10.48
N ALA A 3 -13.54 7.17 10.40
CA ALA A 3 -12.76 7.25 9.17
C ALA A 3 -11.86 6.02 9.05
N ASN A 4 -11.59 5.60 7.81
CA ASN A 4 -10.63 4.53 7.53
C ASN A 4 -9.20 4.98 7.92
N HIS A 5 -8.36 4.07 8.39
CA HIS A 5 -6.95 4.30 8.69
C HIS A 5 -6.22 5.06 7.59
N ALA A 6 -6.40 4.67 6.32
CA ALA A 6 -5.76 5.34 5.19
C ALA A 6 -6.16 6.82 5.08
N LEU A 7 -7.42 7.14 5.36
CA LEU A 7 -7.92 8.51 5.38
C LEU A 7 -7.36 9.28 6.58
N VAL A 8 -7.22 8.64 7.75
CA VAL A 8 -6.59 9.26 8.92
C VAL A 8 -5.13 9.57 8.62
N MET A 9 -4.37 8.65 8.03
CA MET A 9 -2.97 8.88 7.64
C MET A 9 -2.84 10.02 6.63
N ALA A 10 -3.66 10.02 5.57
CA ALA A 10 -3.66 11.08 4.56
C ALA A 10 -4.06 12.46 5.14
N ALA A 11 -5.03 12.48 6.05
CA ALA A 11 -5.46 13.71 6.72
C ALA A 11 -4.41 14.24 7.71
N MET A 12 -3.64 13.36 8.34
CA MET A 12 -2.52 13.75 9.20
C MET A 12 -1.31 14.24 8.40
N GLU A 13 -1.13 13.79 7.15
CA GLU A 13 -0.10 14.37 6.26
C GLU A 13 -0.47 15.76 5.72
N SER A 14 -1.76 16.02 5.49
CA SER A 14 -2.24 17.23 4.81
C SER A 14 -2.79 18.31 5.73
N GLU A 15 -2.92 18.05 7.04
CA GLU A 15 -3.52 18.92 8.07
C GLU A 15 -4.94 19.45 7.76
N ALA A 16 -5.56 19.02 6.65
CA ALA A 16 -6.67 19.76 6.03
C ALA A 16 -8.08 19.26 6.42
N VAL A 17 -8.20 18.18 7.19
CA VAL A 17 -9.49 17.49 7.36
C VAL A 17 -9.81 17.14 8.82
N LEU A 18 -8.81 17.13 9.71
CA LEU A 18 -9.00 16.72 11.10
C LEU A 18 -9.00 17.95 12.02
N PRO A 19 -9.79 17.95 13.11
CA PRO A 19 -9.65 18.93 14.18
C PRO A 19 -8.20 19.01 14.67
N GLU A 20 -7.82 20.14 15.26
CA GLU A 20 -6.46 20.34 15.77
C GLU A 20 -6.00 19.13 16.62
N PRO A 21 -4.85 18.50 16.31
CA PRO A 21 -4.43 17.23 16.93
C PRO A 21 -4.43 17.24 18.47
N LYS A 22 -4.10 18.39 19.08
CA LYS A 22 -4.12 18.58 20.54
C LYS A 22 -5.50 18.44 21.20
N HIS A 23 -6.59 18.51 20.45
CA HIS A 23 -7.96 18.37 20.94
C HIS A 23 -8.59 17.02 20.53
N LEU A 24 -7.80 16.09 19.99
CA LEU A 24 -8.28 14.78 19.54
C LEU A 24 -8.04 13.70 20.60
N LEU A 25 -9.06 12.88 20.80
CA LEU A 25 -8.91 11.50 21.26
C LEU A 25 -9.06 10.60 20.03
N LEU A 26 -7.96 9.94 19.63
CA LEU A 26 -7.96 9.06 18.48
C LEU A 26 -8.15 7.61 18.93
N VAL A 27 -9.15 6.93 18.38
CA VAL A 27 -9.37 5.49 18.59
C VAL A 27 -9.15 4.78 17.26
N LEU A 28 -8.13 3.93 17.21
CA LEU A 28 -7.76 3.11 16.06
C LEU A 28 -8.24 1.68 16.34
N ASP A 29 -9.39 1.33 15.77
CA ASP A 29 -9.92 -0.03 15.76
C ASP A 29 -9.23 -0.85 14.67
N GLU A 30 -9.11 -2.17 14.80
CA GLU A 30 -8.27 -2.99 13.91
C GLU A 30 -6.82 -2.50 13.75
N GLY A 31 -6.25 -1.98 14.83
CA GLY A 31 -4.90 -1.42 14.87
C GLY A 31 -3.76 -2.39 14.49
N HIS A 32 -4.04 -3.68 14.32
CA HIS A 32 -3.05 -4.63 13.79
C HIS A 32 -2.66 -4.32 12.33
N HIS A 33 -3.53 -3.66 11.57
CA HIS A 33 -3.23 -3.19 10.21
C HIS A 33 -2.44 -1.88 10.18
N LEU A 34 -2.37 -1.13 11.29
CA LEU A 34 -1.82 0.23 11.31
C LEU A 34 -0.41 0.32 10.70
N PRO A 35 0.57 -0.56 11.05
CA PRO A 35 1.89 -0.45 10.46
C PRO A 35 1.92 -0.74 8.96
N ASP A 36 1.08 -1.68 8.50
CA ASP A 36 0.99 -2.01 7.07
C ASP A 36 0.31 -0.87 6.30
N VAL A 37 -0.80 -0.31 6.80
CA VAL A 37 -1.46 0.86 6.20
C VAL A 37 -0.53 2.08 6.17
N ALA A 38 0.21 2.31 7.24
CA ALA A 38 1.17 3.41 7.29
C ALA A 38 2.33 3.19 6.29
N ARG A 39 2.83 1.96 6.15
CA ARG A 39 3.83 1.62 5.14
C ARG A 39 3.31 1.87 3.73
N ASP A 40 2.12 1.37 3.42
CA ASP A 40 1.55 1.47 2.08
C ASP A 40 1.20 2.94 1.73
N ALA A 41 0.75 3.73 2.71
CA ALA A 41 0.56 5.18 2.54
C ALA A 41 1.88 5.93 2.31
N LEU A 42 3.00 5.38 2.79
CA LEU A 42 4.34 5.95 2.66
C LEU A 42 5.13 5.32 1.49
N GLU A 43 4.51 4.45 0.70
CA GLU A 43 5.08 3.97 -0.56
C GLU A 43 5.17 5.13 -1.54
N MET A 44 6.39 5.40 -1.99
CA MET A 44 6.65 6.45 -2.97
C MET A 44 6.91 5.80 -4.32
N SER A 45 6.14 6.21 -5.31
CA SER A 45 6.29 5.75 -6.69
C SER A 45 6.16 6.92 -7.64
N ALA A 46 7.01 6.97 -8.67
CA ALA A 46 6.88 7.96 -9.74
C ALA A 46 7.24 7.36 -11.10
N GLU A 47 6.56 7.87 -12.13
CA GLU A 47 6.96 7.62 -13.51
C GLU A 47 8.27 8.38 -13.80
N ILE A 48 9.24 7.66 -14.35
CA ILE A 48 10.56 8.19 -14.69
C ILE A 48 10.88 8.01 -16.18
N THR A 49 9.90 7.61 -17.00
CA THR A 49 10.06 7.47 -18.46
C THR A 49 10.67 8.74 -19.05
N ALA A 50 11.86 8.63 -19.66
CA ALA A 50 12.63 9.82 -20.06
C ALA A 50 11.86 10.78 -20.98
N SER A 51 11.14 10.27 -21.99
CA SER A 51 10.34 11.08 -22.92
C SER A 51 9.17 11.80 -22.24
N TRP A 52 8.45 11.12 -21.36
CA TRP A 52 7.38 11.71 -20.56
C TRP A 52 7.94 12.78 -19.63
N TYR A 53 9.05 12.49 -18.96
CA TYR A 53 9.69 13.41 -18.02
C TYR A 53 10.15 14.69 -18.72
N ARG A 54 10.74 14.57 -19.91
CA ARG A 54 11.13 15.70 -20.75
C ARG A 54 9.95 16.62 -21.02
N LEU A 55 8.82 16.05 -21.44
CA LEU A 55 7.60 16.80 -21.72
C LEU A 55 7.12 17.57 -20.48
N GLN A 56 7.14 16.95 -19.29
CA GLN A 56 6.72 17.62 -18.06
C GLN A 56 7.63 18.81 -17.70
N LEU A 57 8.96 18.66 -17.85
CA LEU A 57 9.90 19.75 -17.63
C LEU A 57 9.69 20.90 -18.63
N ASP A 58 9.47 20.59 -19.91
CA ASP A 58 9.20 21.60 -20.95
C ASP A 58 7.89 22.35 -20.70
N LEU A 59 6.84 21.63 -20.26
CA LEU A 59 5.57 22.24 -19.86
C LEU A 59 5.74 23.15 -18.63
N PHE A 60 6.50 22.71 -17.63
CA PHE A 60 6.77 23.52 -16.43
C PHE A 60 7.55 24.79 -16.77
N ARG A 61 8.57 24.71 -17.62
CA ARG A 61 9.30 25.88 -18.11
C ARG A 61 8.41 26.89 -18.81
N LYS A 62 7.52 26.43 -19.71
CA LYS A 62 6.53 27.28 -20.39
C LYS A 62 5.54 27.90 -19.40
N LEU A 63 5.15 27.15 -18.37
CA LEU A 63 4.28 27.64 -17.32
C LEU A 63 4.95 28.75 -16.49
N VAL A 64 6.21 28.58 -16.10
CA VAL A 64 7.00 29.60 -15.42
C VAL A 64 7.14 30.85 -16.29
N ALA A 65 7.43 30.70 -17.59
CA ALA A 65 7.49 31.83 -18.51
C ALA A 65 6.16 32.59 -18.60
N THR A 66 5.04 31.86 -18.72
CA THR A 66 3.68 32.44 -18.67
C THR A 66 3.44 33.23 -17.38
N CYS A 67 3.84 32.67 -16.22
CA CYS A 67 3.72 33.35 -14.94
C CYS A 67 4.56 34.63 -14.91
N MET A 68 5.79 34.59 -15.40
CA MET A 68 6.70 35.74 -15.42
C MET A 68 6.20 36.87 -16.34
N GLU A 69 5.57 36.54 -17.47
CA GLU A 69 5.04 37.51 -18.44
C GLU A 69 3.68 38.09 -18.01
N GLN A 70 2.74 37.24 -17.60
CA GLN A 70 1.35 37.64 -17.38
C GLN A 70 0.99 37.87 -15.91
N PHE A 71 1.76 37.29 -14.98
CA PHE A 71 1.48 37.30 -13.56
C PHE A 71 2.76 37.54 -12.76
N ARG A 72 3.56 38.53 -13.15
CA ARG A 72 4.91 38.74 -12.61
C ARG A 72 4.94 38.75 -11.08
N PRO A 73 5.75 37.90 -10.43
CA PRO A 73 5.75 37.76 -8.97
C PRO A 73 6.35 38.99 -8.29
N LYS A 74 5.91 39.28 -7.05
CA LYS A 74 6.45 40.39 -6.24
C LYS A 74 7.94 40.23 -5.97
N THR A 75 8.34 39.01 -5.63
CA THR A 75 9.74 38.60 -5.45
C THR A 75 10.05 37.53 -6.47
N THR A 76 10.98 37.81 -7.39
CA THR A 76 11.34 36.83 -8.44
C THR A 76 12.29 35.77 -7.86
N PRO A 77 11.90 34.49 -7.84
CA PRO A 77 12.79 33.42 -7.40
C PRO A 77 14.04 33.35 -8.29
N PRO A 78 15.26 33.13 -7.75
CA PRO A 78 16.49 33.09 -8.57
C PRO A 78 16.47 32.06 -9.70
N LEU A 79 15.75 30.95 -9.50
CA LEU A 79 15.58 29.88 -10.49
C LEU A 79 14.53 30.22 -11.57
N ALA A 80 13.69 31.25 -11.38
CA ALA A 80 12.72 31.68 -12.40
C ALA A 80 13.37 32.35 -13.61
N ASN A 81 14.68 32.65 -13.56
CA ASN A 81 15.44 33.11 -14.72
C ASN A 81 15.45 32.02 -15.81
N PRO A 82 15.11 32.34 -17.08
CA PRO A 82 14.97 31.34 -18.14
C PRO A 82 16.20 30.47 -18.41
N GLU A 83 17.40 31.05 -18.38
CA GLU A 83 18.65 30.32 -18.63
C GLU A 83 18.97 29.37 -17.48
N ARG A 84 18.81 29.85 -16.23
CA ARG A 84 19.00 29.02 -15.03
C ARG A 84 18.00 27.89 -14.95
N LEU A 85 16.72 28.17 -15.21
CA LEU A 85 15.68 27.15 -15.22
C LEU A 85 15.93 26.10 -16.31
N ASN A 86 16.32 26.55 -17.51
CA ASN A 86 16.67 25.64 -18.59
C ASN A 86 17.82 24.72 -18.18
N ALA A 87 18.94 25.28 -17.72
CA ALA A 87 20.09 24.49 -17.29
C ALA A 87 19.73 23.48 -16.18
N HIS A 88 18.92 23.91 -15.20
CA HIS A 88 18.45 23.03 -14.13
C HIS A 88 17.55 21.89 -14.64
N CYS A 89 16.62 22.19 -15.56
CA CYS A 89 15.78 21.17 -16.18
C CYS A 89 16.57 20.20 -17.07
N GLU A 90 17.56 20.68 -17.82
CA GLU A 90 18.44 19.82 -18.62
C GLU A 90 19.22 18.87 -17.72
N GLU A 91 19.81 19.35 -16.62
CA GLU A 91 20.52 18.50 -15.67
C GLU A 91 19.61 17.41 -15.07
N VAL A 92 18.39 17.77 -14.67
CA VAL A 92 17.41 16.78 -14.19
C VAL A 92 17.10 15.75 -15.26
N TYR A 93 16.90 16.18 -16.51
CA TYR A 93 16.60 15.28 -17.62
C TYR A 93 17.76 14.31 -17.92
N GLU A 94 19.01 14.81 -17.95
CA GLU A 94 20.20 13.98 -18.18
C GLU A 94 20.35 12.88 -17.12
N LEU A 95 20.09 13.21 -15.84
CA LEU A 95 20.10 12.25 -14.75
C LEU A 95 18.99 11.20 -14.90
N ILE A 96 17.77 11.61 -15.26
CA ILE A 96 16.65 10.68 -15.52
C ILE A 96 16.96 9.77 -16.72
N ALA A 97 17.51 10.32 -17.80
CA ALA A 97 17.88 9.55 -18.99
C ALA A 97 18.98 8.53 -18.66
N SER A 98 19.99 8.93 -17.90
CA SER A 98 21.06 8.05 -17.43
C SER A 98 20.52 6.94 -16.53
N LEU A 99 19.62 7.28 -15.60
CA LEU A 99 18.95 6.30 -14.75
C LEU A 99 18.15 5.28 -15.58
N ASN A 100 17.37 5.74 -16.57
CA ASN A 100 16.61 4.86 -17.45
C ASN A 100 17.53 3.92 -18.23
N ALA A 101 18.67 4.42 -18.73
CA ALA A 101 19.65 3.61 -19.43
C ALA A 101 20.21 2.50 -18.53
N ILE A 102 20.57 2.83 -17.28
CA ILE A 102 21.06 1.85 -16.30
C ILE A 102 19.97 0.83 -15.96
N LEU A 103 18.76 1.28 -15.61
CA LEU A 103 17.64 0.39 -15.25
C LEU A 103 17.24 -0.55 -16.40
N ASN A 104 17.39 -0.11 -17.65
CA ASN A 104 17.14 -0.96 -18.81
C ASN A 104 18.08 -2.16 -18.91
N LEU A 105 19.29 -2.10 -18.33
CA LEU A 105 20.21 -3.23 -18.27
C LEU A 105 19.75 -4.33 -17.31
N TYR A 106 18.89 -4.00 -16.34
CA TYR A 106 18.39 -4.92 -15.32
C TYR A 106 17.09 -5.63 -15.70
N MET A 107 16.51 -5.30 -16.86
CA MET A 107 15.18 -5.78 -17.28
C MET A 107 15.20 -6.27 -18.73
N PRO A 108 14.50 -7.38 -19.07
CA PRO A 108 14.38 -7.86 -20.44
C PRO A 108 13.89 -6.77 -21.40
N ALA A 109 14.44 -6.72 -22.62
CA ALA A 109 14.08 -5.68 -23.59
C ALA A 109 12.62 -5.80 -24.06
N ALA A 110 11.96 -4.64 -24.26
CA ALA A 110 10.64 -4.51 -24.90
C ALA A 110 9.48 -5.34 -24.32
N GLN A 111 9.58 -5.75 -23.05
CA GLN A 111 8.54 -6.46 -22.33
C GLN A 111 8.25 -5.79 -20.99
N GLU A 112 7.09 -6.11 -20.43
CA GLU A 112 6.80 -5.80 -19.04
C GLU A 112 7.79 -6.54 -18.15
N ALA A 113 8.36 -5.83 -17.19
CA ALA A 113 9.42 -6.35 -16.37
C ALA A 113 9.44 -5.65 -15.01
N GLU A 114 10.03 -6.33 -14.04
CA GLU A 114 10.25 -5.78 -12.72
C GLU A 114 11.63 -6.21 -12.23
N HIS A 115 12.38 -5.26 -11.69
CA HIS A 115 13.67 -5.52 -11.06
C HIS A 115 13.69 -4.96 -9.65
N ARG A 116 13.88 -5.84 -8.65
CA ARG A 116 14.04 -5.48 -7.25
C ARG A 116 15.51 -5.51 -6.85
N PHE A 117 16.00 -4.42 -6.25
CA PHE A 117 17.35 -4.38 -5.73
C PHE A 117 17.43 -5.18 -4.42
N ALA A 118 18.34 -6.14 -4.35
CA ALA A 118 18.54 -6.96 -3.15
C ALA A 118 18.85 -6.06 -1.94
N MET A 119 18.11 -6.26 -0.85
CA MET A 119 18.19 -5.42 0.37
C MET A 119 18.02 -3.90 0.15
N GLY A 120 17.53 -3.48 -1.02
CA GLY A 120 17.43 -2.05 -1.37
C GLY A 120 18.78 -1.38 -1.70
N GLU A 121 19.82 -2.17 -1.96
CA GLU A 121 21.15 -1.68 -2.27
C GLU A 121 21.23 -1.26 -3.74
N LEU A 122 21.38 0.04 -3.97
CA LEU A 122 21.58 0.60 -5.32
C LEU A 122 23.07 0.56 -5.66
N PRO A 123 23.44 0.34 -6.93
CA PRO A 123 24.79 0.62 -7.41
C PRO A 123 25.20 2.06 -7.07
N ALA A 124 26.49 2.29 -6.81
CA ALA A 124 27.00 3.60 -6.39
C ALA A 124 26.59 4.74 -7.34
N GLU A 125 26.70 4.51 -8.66
CA GLU A 125 26.28 5.47 -9.69
C GLU A 125 24.77 5.80 -9.61
N VAL A 126 23.92 4.79 -9.40
CA VAL A 126 22.47 4.98 -9.24
C VAL A 126 22.16 5.75 -7.95
N MET A 127 22.88 5.46 -6.86
CA MET A 127 22.74 6.18 -5.59
C MET A 127 23.10 7.67 -5.75
N GLU A 128 24.20 7.99 -6.43
CA GLU A 128 24.63 9.36 -6.72
C GLU A 128 23.58 10.11 -7.57
N ILE A 129 23.03 9.44 -8.60
CA ILE A 129 21.93 9.98 -9.40
C ILE A 129 20.71 10.28 -8.51
N CYS A 130 20.27 9.34 -7.67
CA CYS A 130 19.14 9.56 -6.77
C CYS A 130 19.38 10.72 -5.78
N GLN A 131 20.58 10.83 -5.21
CA GLN A 131 20.96 11.95 -4.32
C GLN A 131 20.89 13.29 -5.05
N ARG A 132 21.40 13.35 -6.28
CA ARG A 132 21.36 14.58 -7.08
C ARG A 132 19.94 14.94 -7.49
N LEU A 133 19.14 13.98 -7.92
CA LEU A 133 17.72 14.15 -8.25
C LEU A 133 16.92 14.65 -7.03
N ALA A 134 17.19 14.14 -5.83
CA ALA A 134 16.52 14.61 -4.61
C ALA A 134 16.69 16.12 -4.40
N LYS A 135 17.91 16.63 -4.58
CA LYS A 135 18.19 18.07 -4.43
C LYS A 135 17.58 18.92 -5.54
N LEU A 136 17.71 18.48 -6.79
CA LEU A 136 17.23 19.24 -7.95
C LEU A 136 15.71 19.29 -8.01
N THR A 137 15.03 18.16 -7.74
CA THR A 137 13.55 18.10 -7.73
C THR A 137 12.96 18.87 -6.56
N GLU A 138 13.60 18.87 -5.39
CA GLU A 138 13.19 19.72 -4.26
C GLU A 138 13.28 21.22 -4.60
N THR A 139 14.29 21.62 -5.39
CA THR A 139 14.41 23.01 -5.86
C THR A 139 13.28 23.38 -6.83
N LEU A 140 12.90 22.46 -7.74
CA LEU A 140 11.76 22.66 -8.65
C LEU A 140 10.42 22.71 -7.90
N ARG A 141 10.26 21.84 -6.89
CA ARG A 141 9.11 21.85 -5.97
C ARG A 141 8.96 23.20 -5.29
N GLY A 142 10.03 23.71 -4.67
CA GLY A 142 10.03 25.03 -4.03
C GLY A 142 9.75 26.18 -5.00
N LEU A 143 10.23 26.10 -6.25
CA LEU A 143 9.88 27.07 -7.28
C LEU A 143 8.38 27.05 -7.59
N ALA A 144 7.80 25.86 -7.82
CA ALA A 144 6.37 25.71 -8.09
C ALA A 144 5.50 26.23 -6.92
N GLU A 145 5.87 25.88 -5.69
CA GLU A 145 5.22 26.35 -4.46
C GLU A 145 5.26 27.89 -4.36
N SER A 146 6.41 28.51 -4.65
CA SER A 146 6.56 29.97 -4.61
C SER A 146 5.64 30.68 -5.61
N PHE A 147 5.50 30.14 -6.83
CA PHE A 147 4.57 30.69 -7.82
C PHE A 147 3.12 30.45 -7.43
N LEU A 148 2.79 29.29 -6.88
CA LEU A 148 1.42 28.99 -6.44
C LEU A 148 0.96 29.95 -5.34
N ASN A 149 1.84 30.25 -4.37
CA ASN A 149 1.57 31.22 -3.31
C ASN A 149 1.34 32.63 -3.89
N ASP A 150 2.23 33.09 -4.79
CA ASP A 150 2.10 34.42 -5.42
C ASP A 150 0.85 34.55 -6.32
N LEU A 151 0.52 33.50 -7.09
CA LEU A 151 -0.71 33.46 -7.91
C LEU A 151 -1.98 33.49 -7.05
N SER A 152 -1.98 32.85 -5.89
CA SER A 152 -3.14 32.81 -4.99
C SER A 152 -3.47 34.20 -4.42
N GLU A 153 -2.46 35.06 -4.22
CA GLU A 153 -2.65 36.45 -3.79
C GLU A 153 -3.25 37.36 -4.88
N LYS A 154 -3.29 36.91 -6.14
CA LYS A 154 -3.70 37.72 -7.31
C LYS A 154 -5.16 37.57 -7.71
N THR A 155 -5.93 36.80 -6.95
CA THR A 155 -7.34 36.46 -7.20
C THR A 155 -8.28 37.66 -7.34
N GLY A 156 -7.93 38.83 -6.81
CA GLY A 156 -8.72 40.07 -6.94
C GLY A 156 -8.28 41.08 -8.00
N SER A 157 -7.17 40.84 -8.72
CA SER A 157 -6.54 41.85 -9.59
C SER A 157 -6.37 41.44 -11.06
N HIS A 158 -6.70 40.19 -11.40
CA HIS A 158 -6.52 39.63 -12.74
C HIS A 158 -7.80 38.92 -13.23
N ASP A 159 -7.86 38.63 -14.53
CA ASP A 159 -8.92 37.79 -15.12
C ASP A 159 -8.96 36.43 -14.39
N ILE A 160 -10.10 36.18 -13.74
CA ILE A 160 -10.27 35.04 -12.83
C ILE A 160 -10.15 33.69 -13.55
N VAL A 161 -10.58 33.61 -14.82
CA VAL A 161 -10.57 32.37 -15.60
C VAL A 161 -9.14 32.03 -16.01
N ARG A 162 -8.39 33.03 -16.48
CA ARG A 162 -6.98 32.84 -16.87
C ARG A 162 -6.11 32.50 -15.67
N LEU A 163 -6.27 33.23 -14.57
CA LEU A 163 -5.53 32.99 -13.34
C LEU A 163 -5.82 31.58 -12.78
N HIS A 164 -7.09 31.19 -12.71
CA HIS A 164 -7.46 29.87 -12.21
C HIS A 164 -6.89 28.73 -13.07
N ARG A 165 -6.86 28.89 -14.40
CA ARG A 165 -6.24 27.91 -15.30
C ARG A 165 -4.75 27.73 -15.00
N VAL A 166 -4.01 28.82 -14.80
CA VAL A 166 -2.57 28.76 -14.47
C VAL A 166 -2.34 28.14 -13.09
N ILE A 167 -3.17 28.49 -12.10
CA ILE A 167 -3.14 27.87 -10.76
C ILE A 167 -3.35 26.36 -10.84
N LEU A 168 -4.31 25.87 -11.64
CA LEU A 168 -4.54 24.43 -11.82
C LEU A 168 -3.33 23.73 -12.46
N GLN A 169 -2.69 24.35 -13.45
CA GLN A 169 -1.49 23.81 -14.07
C GLN A 169 -0.31 23.80 -13.09
N MET A 170 -0.16 24.85 -12.27
CA MET A 170 0.89 24.94 -11.26
C MET A 170 0.71 23.90 -10.15
N ASN A 171 -0.52 23.69 -9.68
CA ASN A 171 -0.85 22.64 -8.72
C ASN A 171 -0.48 21.24 -9.23
N ARG A 172 -0.73 20.95 -10.51
CA ARG A 172 -0.33 19.66 -11.12
C ARG A 172 1.19 19.50 -11.15
N ALA A 173 1.92 20.55 -11.53
CA ALA A 173 3.39 20.54 -11.52
C ALA A 173 3.95 20.38 -10.09
N LEU A 174 3.38 21.09 -9.12
CA LEU A 174 3.75 20.98 -7.71
C LEU A 174 3.54 19.56 -7.20
N GLY A 175 2.36 18.96 -7.42
CA GLY A 175 2.07 17.59 -6.98
C GLY A 175 3.01 16.55 -7.60
N MET A 176 3.40 16.73 -8.87
CA MET A 176 4.43 15.90 -9.50
C MET A 176 5.79 16.05 -8.80
N PHE A 177 6.27 17.28 -8.59
CA PHE A 177 7.56 17.51 -7.95
C PHE A 177 7.58 17.12 -6.47
N GLU A 178 6.44 17.18 -5.77
CA GLU A 178 6.28 16.66 -4.41
C GLU A 178 6.45 15.14 -4.36
N ALA A 179 5.73 14.41 -5.22
CA ALA A 179 5.85 12.95 -5.31
C ALA A 179 7.29 12.54 -5.62
N GLN A 180 7.93 13.23 -6.56
CA GLN A 180 9.30 12.97 -6.95
C GLN A 180 10.33 13.34 -5.89
N SER A 181 10.21 14.49 -5.24
CA SER A 181 11.11 14.88 -4.14
C SER A 181 11.04 13.84 -3.02
N LYS A 182 9.83 13.38 -2.63
CA LYS A 182 9.65 12.33 -1.63
C LYS A 182 10.31 11.01 -2.09
N LEU A 183 10.09 10.59 -3.34
CA LEU A 183 10.69 9.39 -3.93
C LEU A 183 12.23 9.44 -3.88
N TRP A 184 12.84 10.49 -4.43
CA TRP A 184 14.28 10.59 -4.55
C TRP A 184 14.97 10.74 -3.20
N ARG A 185 14.35 11.47 -2.26
CA ARG A 185 14.81 11.51 -0.87
C ARG A 185 14.86 10.12 -0.28
N LEU A 186 13.80 9.32 -0.43
CA LEU A 186 13.76 7.96 0.10
C LEU A 186 14.74 7.03 -0.63
N ALA A 187 14.86 7.14 -1.95
CA ALA A 187 15.81 6.38 -2.78
C ALA A 187 17.27 6.63 -2.36
N SER A 188 17.59 7.87 -1.96
CA SER A 188 18.92 8.29 -1.52
C SER A 188 19.32 7.79 -0.11
N MET A 189 18.38 7.18 0.62
CA MET A 189 18.63 6.64 1.96
C MET A 189 18.92 5.14 1.87
N ALA A 190 19.93 4.67 2.61
CA ALA A 190 20.17 3.24 2.79
C ALA A 190 19.14 2.62 3.75
N GLN A 191 18.81 3.36 4.82
CA GLN A 191 17.88 2.94 5.85
C GLN A 191 16.92 4.07 6.21
N SER A 192 15.69 3.70 6.59
CA SER A 192 14.68 4.55 7.22
C SER A 192 14.17 3.83 8.45
N SER A 193 14.03 4.53 9.59
CA SER A 193 13.50 3.95 10.82
C SER A 193 14.27 2.69 11.28
N GLY A 194 15.59 2.71 11.09
CA GLY A 194 16.49 1.59 11.44
C GLY A 194 16.29 0.31 10.60
N ALA A 195 15.63 0.39 9.45
CA ALA A 195 15.49 -0.72 8.51
C ALA A 195 15.84 -0.30 7.08
N PRO A 196 16.24 -1.23 6.19
CA PRO A 196 16.50 -0.92 4.79
C PRO A 196 15.27 -0.32 4.09
N VAL A 197 15.53 0.53 3.11
CA VAL A 197 14.51 1.02 2.18
C VAL A 197 14.45 0.06 1.00
N SER A 198 13.31 -0.60 0.79
CA SER A 198 13.08 -1.42 -0.41
C SER A 198 12.99 -0.54 -1.64
N LYS A 199 13.68 -0.93 -2.72
CA LYS A 199 13.74 -0.18 -3.98
C LYS A 199 13.58 -1.12 -5.16
N TRP A 200 12.76 -0.74 -6.13
CA TRP A 200 12.57 -1.51 -7.35
C TRP A 200 12.14 -0.61 -8.50
N ALA A 201 12.35 -1.11 -9.71
CA ALA A 201 11.85 -0.49 -10.92
C ALA A 201 10.88 -1.45 -11.63
N THR A 202 9.84 -0.90 -12.22
CA THR A 202 8.93 -1.64 -13.11
C THR A 202 8.92 -1.01 -14.48
N ARG A 203 8.68 -1.85 -15.49
CA ARG A 203 8.37 -1.44 -16.84
C ARG A 203 7.01 -2.02 -17.20
N GLU A 204 6.09 -1.14 -17.57
CA GLU A 204 4.72 -1.49 -17.95
C GLU A 204 4.45 -1.05 -19.39
N ILE A 205 3.59 -1.79 -20.10
CA ILE A 205 3.13 -1.39 -21.43
C ILE A 205 1.71 -0.84 -21.30
N ARG A 206 1.53 0.46 -21.51
CA ARG A 206 0.21 1.10 -21.52
C ARG A 206 -0.01 1.76 -22.87
N GLU A 207 -1.14 1.43 -23.51
CA GLU A 207 -1.48 1.96 -24.85
C GLU A 207 -0.37 1.77 -25.90
N GLY A 208 0.39 0.68 -25.80
CA GLY A 208 1.52 0.38 -26.70
C GLY A 208 2.80 1.20 -26.42
N GLN A 209 2.82 2.02 -25.37
CA GLN A 209 4.00 2.77 -24.93
C GLN A 209 4.61 2.12 -23.69
N LEU A 210 5.94 2.18 -23.60
CA LEU A 210 6.68 1.71 -22.44
C LEU A 210 6.73 2.81 -21.38
N HIS A 211 6.29 2.48 -20.17
CA HIS A 211 6.38 3.34 -19.00
C HIS A 211 7.34 2.73 -18.00
N VAL A 212 8.31 3.50 -17.53
CA VAL A 212 9.25 3.10 -16.49
C VAL A 212 8.88 3.79 -15.20
N TRP A 213 8.71 3.01 -14.13
CA TRP A 213 8.43 3.50 -12.80
C TRP A 213 9.55 3.12 -11.84
N PHE A 214 9.78 3.99 -10.87
CA PHE A 214 10.70 3.73 -9.77
C PHE A 214 9.94 3.84 -8.45
N HIS A 215 10.20 2.88 -7.56
CA HIS A 215 9.44 2.67 -6.36
C HIS A 215 10.37 2.58 -5.15
N CYS A 216 9.97 3.17 -4.04
CA CYS A 216 10.67 3.12 -2.77
C CYS A 216 9.69 2.96 -1.61
N VAL A 217 10.00 2.05 -0.68
CA VAL A 217 9.23 1.81 0.54
C VAL A 217 10.17 1.65 1.72
N GLY A 218 9.98 2.44 2.77
CA GLY A 218 10.60 2.18 4.06
C GLY A 218 9.94 0.96 4.72
N ILE A 219 10.71 -0.10 5.01
CA ILE A 219 10.14 -1.34 5.58
C ILE A 219 9.56 -1.10 6.98
N ARG A 220 10.15 -0.18 7.74
CA ARG A 220 9.65 0.28 9.03
C ARG A 220 9.17 1.72 8.94
N VAL A 221 8.05 1.98 9.61
CA VAL A 221 7.35 3.28 9.61
C VAL A 221 7.24 3.90 11.00
N SER A 222 8.02 3.40 11.96
CA SER A 222 7.97 3.84 13.36
C SER A 222 8.22 5.35 13.50
N ASP A 223 9.23 5.89 12.83
CA ASP A 223 9.60 7.31 12.96
C ASP A 223 8.54 8.23 12.32
N GLN A 224 7.89 7.74 11.26
CA GLN A 224 6.80 8.45 10.60
C GLN A 224 5.54 8.43 11.46
N LEU A 225 5.17 7.28 12.02
CA LEU A 225 4.04 7.16 12.96
C LEU A 225 4.27 8.00 14.23
N GLU A 226 5.51 8.03 14.73
CA GLU A 226 5.93 8.89 15.84
C GLU A 226 5.66 10.37 15.52
N ARG A 227 6.09 10.84 14.35
CA ARG A 227 5.91 12.23 13.94
C ARG A 227 4.46 12.59 13.63
N LEU A 228 3.74 11.71 12.93
CA LEU A 228 2.39 12.02 12.42
C LEU A 228 1.31 11.80 13.48
N LEU A 229 1.45 10.78 14.33
CA LEU A 229 0.42 10.36 15.28
C LEU A 229 0.89 10.51 16.72
N TRP A 230 1.93 9.77 17.14
CA TRP A 230 2.25 9.59 18.56
C TRP A 230 2.66 10.89 19.26
N ARG A 231 3.35 11.81 18.56
CA ARG A 231 3.71 13.13 19.11
C ARG A 231 2.63 14.19 18.91
N SER A 232 1.80 14.04 17.89
CA SER A 232 0.85 15.07 17.47
C SER A 232 -0.47 14.99 18.26
N VAL A 233 -0.89 13.77 18.61
CA VAL A 233 -2.14 13.53 19.34
C VAL A 233 -1.83 13.12 20.78
N PRO A 234 -2.36 13.82 21.80
CA PRO A 234 -2.01 13.55 23.21
C PRO A 234 -2.31 12.13 23.69
N HIS A 235 -3.45 11.57 23.26
CA HIS A 235 -3.90 10.25 23.67
C HIS A 235 -4.49 9.48 22.50
N ILE A 236 -3.94 8.28 22.25
CA ILE A 236 -4.39 7.38 21.19
C ILE A 236 -4.69 6.01 21.80
N ILE A 237 -5.86 5.45 21.48
CA ILE A 237 -6.24 4.08 21.83
C ILE A 237 -6.09 3.23 20.58
N VAL A 238 -5.16 2.27 20.60
CA VAL A 238 -5.02 1.26 19.56
C VAL A 238 -5.64 -0.04 20.06
N THR A 239 -6.70 -0.51 19.39
CA THR A 239 -7.42 -1.72 19.77
C THR A 239 -7.57 -2.66 18.59
N SER A 240 -7.45 -3.96 18.84
CA SER A 240 -7.81 -5.03 17.92
C SER A 240 -7.78 -6.37 18.64
N ALA A 241 -8.52 -7.36 18.12
CA ALA A 241 -8.49 -8.73 18.61
C ALA A 241 -7.12 -9.41 18.48
N THR A 242 -6.24 -8.95 17.57
CA THR A 242 -5.02 -9.68 17.16
C THR A 242 -3.74 -8.83 17.22
N LEU A 243 -3.63 -7.90 18.17
CA LEU A 243 -2.42 -7.07 18.34
C LEU A 243 -1.17 -7.85 18.78
N ARG A 244 -1.34 -9.00 19.44
CA ARG A 244 -0.23 -9.83 19.93
C ARG A 244 0.23 -10.84 18.89
N SER A 245 1.54 -11.02 18.80
CA SER A 245 2.16 -12.12 18.06
C SER A 245 2.94 -12.99 19.04
N LEU A 246 2.73 -14.31 19.01
CA LEU A 246 3.37 -15.26 19.93
C LEU A 246 3.26 -14.83 21.41
N ASN A 247 2.05 -14.42 21.83
CA ASN A 247 1.78 -13.91 23.17
C ASN A 247 2.55 -12.64 23.58
N SER A 248 3.14 -11.91 22.64
CA SER A 248 3.86 -10.67 22.92
C SER A 248 3.40 -9.50 22.03
N PHE A 249 3.50 -8.28 22.56
CA PHE A 249 3.33 -7.03 21.80
C PHE A 249 4.63 -6.59 21.10
N SER A 250 5.74 -7.31 21.24
CA SER A 250 7.05 -6.93 20.69
C SER A 250 7.00 -6.60 19.19
N ARG A 251 6.25 -7.39 18.40
CA ARG A 251 6.11 -7.13 16.95
C ARG A 251 5.37 -5.82 16.68
N LEU A 252 4.31 -5.53 17.43
CA LEU A 252 3.58 -4.27 17.30
C LEU A 252 4.51 -3.10 17.65
N GLN A 253 5.18 -3.17 18.79
CA GLN A 253 6.13 -2.16 19.26
C GLN A 253 7.24 -1.87 18.23
N GLU A 254 7.83 -2.92 17.66
CA GLU A 254 8.87 -2.81 16.65
C GLU A 254 8.37 -2.12 15.37
N MET A 255 7.17 -2.48 14.91
CA MET A 255 6.62 -1.98 13.64
C MET A 255 6.00 -0.58 13.77
N SER A 256 5.38 -0.26 14.91
CA SER A 256 4.68 1.00 15.13
C SER A 256 5.52 2.07 15.84
N GLY A 257 6.59 1.67 16.55
CA GLY A 257 7.44 2.57 17.34
C GLY A 257 6.98 2.78 18.78
N LEU A 258 5.82 2.24 19.18
CA LEU A 258 5.30 2.34 20.56
C LEU A 258 6.24 1.67 21.56
N LYS A 259 6.47 2.32 22.70
CA LYS A 259 7.43 1.89 23.73
C LYS A 259 6.88 2.19 25.13
N GLU A 260 6.95 1.20 26.02
CA GLU A 260 6.60 1.39 27.44
C GLU A 260 7.42 2.51 28.10
N LYS A 261 8.69 2.66 27.70
CA LYS A 261 9.57 3.74 28.18
C LYS A 261 9.08 5.15 27.82
N ALA A 262 8.26 5.29 26.78
CA ALA A 262 7.64 6.55 26.38
C ALA A 262 6.32 6.83 27.12
N GLY A 263 5.87 5.90 27.98
CA GLY A 263 4.60 6.00 28.70
C GLY A 263 3.44 5.20 28.07
N ASP A 264 3.70 4.47 26.97
CA ASP A 264 2.69 3.65 26.31
C ASP A 264 2.31 2.44 27.17
N ARG A 265 1.01 2.12 27.18
CA ARG A 265 0.46 0.99 27.94
C ARG A 265 -0.04 -0.09 27.01
N PHE A 266 0.35 -1.34 27.27
CA PHE A 266 -0.10 -2.51 26.53
C PHE A 266 -0.95 -3.39 27.44
N VAL A 267 -2.21 -3.61 27.04
CA VAL A 267 -3.16 -4.42 27.81
C VAL A 267 -3.69 -5.53 26.90
N ALA A 268 -3.59 -6.76 27.37
CA ALA A 268 -4.24 -7.91 26.76
C ALA A 268 -5.43 -8.31 27.63
N LEU A 269 -6.62 -8.34 27.04
CA LEU A 269 -7.81 -8.87 27.70
C LEU A 269 -7.95 -10.35 27.35
N ASP A 270 -8.38 -11.15 28.32
CA ASP A 270 -8.67 -12.55 28.09
C ASP A 270 -9.93 -12.70 27.24
N SER A 271 -9.96 -13.75 26.41
CA SER A 271 -11.15 -14.11 25.65
C SER A 271 -12.28 -14.49 26.63
N PRO A 272 -13.50 -13.96 26.48
CA PRO A 272 -14.64 -14.40 27.28
C PRO A 272 -15.15 -15.79 26.88
N PHE A 273 -14.61 -16.37 25.80
CA PHE A 273 -15.07 -17.64 25.23
C PHE A 273 -14.29 -18.85 25.78
N ASN A 274 -15.02 -19.94 26.04
CA ASN A 274 -14.43 -21.21 26.44
C ASN A 274 -14.14 -22.05 25.19
N HIS A 275 -13.02 -21.78 24.54
CA HIS A 275 -12.65 -22.44 23.28
C HIS A 275 -12.49 -23.96 23.39
N VAL A 276 -12.13 -24.49 24.57
CA VAL A 276 -11.95 -25.93 24.81
C VAL A 276 -13.27 -26.68 24.71
N GLU A 277 -14.35 -26.09 25.24
CA GLU A 277 -15.69 -26.68 25.20
C GLU A 277 -16.45 -26.31 23.91
N GLN A 278 -16.14 -25.15 23.31
CA GLN A 278 -16.88 -24.63 22.16
C GLN A 278 -16.34 -25.10 20.80
N GLY A 279 -15.15 -25.68 20.74
CA GLY A 279 -14.55 -26.07 19.46
C GLY A 279 -13.40 -27.06 19.58
N LYS A 280 -12.91 -27.51 18.43
CA LYS A 280 -11.76 -28.42 18.32
C LYS A 280 -10.91 -28.07 17.11
N LEU A 281 -9.61 -28.21 17.23
CA LEU A 281 -8.67 -28.12 16.11
C LEU A 281 -8.47 -29.53 15.53
N VAL A 282 -8.73 -29.68 14.23
CA VAL A 282 -8.50 -30.94 13.52
C VAL A 282 -7.37 -30.72 12.51
N ILE A 283 -6.30 -31.49 12.65
CA ILE A 283 -5.17 -31.51 11.71
C ILE A 283 -5.22 -32.89 11.02
N PRO A 284 -5.73 -32.99 9.78
CA PRO A 284 -5.77 -34.25 9.06
C PRO A 284 -4.36 -34.81 8.84
N GLN A 285 -4.21 -36.13 8.89
CA GLN A 285 -2.96 -36.80 8.56
C GLN A 285 -2.79 -36.84 7.03
N MET A 286 -2.38 -35.72 6.46
CA MET A 286 -2.11 -35.55 5.04
C MET A 286 -0.83 -36.29 4.65
N ARG A 287 -0.78 -36.86 3.45
CA ARG A 287 0.41 -37.51 2.90
C ARG A 287 1.42 -36.51 2.35
N TYR A 288 0.94 -35.36 1.89
CA TYR A 288 1.77 -34.34 1.25
C TYR A 288 1.78 -33.04 2.06
N GLU A 289 2.96 -32.47 2.26
CA GLU A 289 3.11 -31.12 2.78
C GLU A 289 2.76 -30.06 1.72
N PRO A 290 2.24 -28.88 2.10
CA PRO A 290 1.87 -27.81 1.18
C PRO A 290 3.09 -27.00 0.65
N THR A 291 4.08 -27.70 0.09
CA THR A 291 5.26 -27.15 -0.59
C THR A 291 4.95 -26.79 -2.05
N ILE A 292 5.87 -26.10 -2.73
CA ILE A 292 5.70 -25.74 -4.15
C ILE A 292 5.62 -27.00 -5.02
N ASP A 293 6.46 -28.00 -4.74
CA ASP A 293 6.57 -29.22 -5.54
C ASP A 293 5.37 -30.17 -5.36
N ASN A 294 4.73 -30.13 -4.20
CA ASN A 294 3.60 -31.00 -3.84
C ASN A 294 2.25 -30.26 -3.84
N GLU A 295 2.18 -29.02 -4.34
CA GLU A 295 0.99 -28.18 -4.22
C GLU A 295 -0.25 -28.85 -4.81
N GLU A 296 -0.11 -29.50 -5.96
CA GLU A 296 -1.22 -30.15 -6.67
C GLU A 296 -1.75 -31.38 -5.90
N GLN A 297 -0.85 -32.27 -5.46
CA GLN A 297 -1.23 -33.47 -4.70
C GLN A 297 -1.84 -33.10 -3.34
N HIS A 298 -1.28 -32.09 -2.67
CA HIS A 298 -1.81 -31.60 -1.40
C HIS A 298 -3.22 -31.00 -1.57
N ILE A 299 -3.45 -30.20 -2.61
CA ILE A 299 -4.78 -29.62 -2.89
C ILE A 299 -5.78 -30.72 -3.23
N ALA A 300 -5.40 -31.73 -4.01
CA ALA A 300 -6.27 -32.87 -4.32
C ALA A 300 -6.66 -33.65 -3.05
N GLU A 301 -5.70 -33.89 -2.14
CA GLU A 301 -5.97 -34.55 -0.86
C GLU A 301 -6.86 -33.70 0.06
N MET A 302 -6.65 -32.38 0.07
CA MET A 302 -7.49 -31.44 0.83
C MET A 302 -8.92 -31.42 0.28
N ALA A 303 -9.09 -31.46 -1.05
CA ALA A 303 -10.39 -31.53 -1.69
C ALA A 303 -11.11 -32.83 -1.34
N ALA A 304 -10.42 -33.96 -1.35
CA ALA A 304 -10.98 -35.24 -0.93
C ALA A 304 -11.47 -35.20 0.54
N TYR A 305 -10.64 -34.68 1.45
CA TYR A 305 -11.02 -34.51 2.85
C TYR A 305 -12.22 -33.55 3.01
N PHE A 306 -12.22 -32.43 2.30
CA PHE A 306 -13.33 -31.48 2.30
C PHE A 306 -14.65 -32.12 1.83
N ARG A 307 -14.62 -32.94 0.76
CA ARG A 307 -15.81 -33.65 0.28
C ARG A 307 -16.36 -34.59 1.35
N GLU A 308 -15.50 -35.35 2.03
CA GLU A 308 -15.93 -36.23 3.13
C GLU A 308 -16.63 -35.44 4.24
N GLN A 309 -16.11 -34.26 4.61
CA GLN A 309 -16.75 -33.38 5.59
C GLN A 309 -18.11 -32.84 5.09
N LEU A 310 -18.18 -32.45 3.83
CA LEU A 310 -19.42 -31.96 3.20
C LEU A 310 -20.51 -33.04 3.14
N GLU A 311 -20.12 -34.29 2.84
CA GLU A 311 -20.99 -35.46 2.78
C GLU A 311 -21.49 -35.91 4.16
N SER A 312 -20.73 -35.64 5.23
CA SER A 312 -21.14 -35.93 6.60
C SER A 312 -22.42 -35.22 7.03
N LYS A 313 -22.78 -34.11 6.35
CA LYS A 313 -23.97 -33.27 6.62
C LYS A 313 -24.08 -32.75 8.06
N LYS A 314 -22.96 -32.72 8.80
CA LYS A 314 -22.93 -32.22 10.18
C LYS A 314 -22.90 -30.70 10.28
N HIS A 315 -22.53 -30.02 9.21
CA HIS A 315 -22.26 -28.58 9.18
C HIS A 315 -23.08 -27.90 8.08
N HIS A 316 -23.84 -26.86 8.45
CA HIS A 316 -24.62 -26.05 7.50
C HIS A 316 -23.78 -24.91 6.92
N GLY A 317 -23.16 -24.10 7.78
CA GLY A 317 -22.23 -23.04 7.40
C GLY A 317 -20.76 -23.47 7.46
N MET A 318 -20.08 -23.42 6.31
CA MET A 318 -18.66 -23.74 6.16
C MET A 318 -17.89 -22.57 5.52
N LEU A 319 -16.60 -22.46 5.86
CA LEU A 319 -15.66 -21.52 5.25
C LEU A 319 -14.37 -22.23 4.83
N VAL A 320 -13.88 -21.97 3.62
CA VAL A 320 -12.60 -22.48 3.11
C VAL A 320 -11.69 -21.31 2.74
N LEU A 321 -10.50 -21.26 3.34
CA LEU A 321 -9.53 -20.17 3.20
C LEU A 321 -8.24 -20.62 2.52
N PHE A 322 -7.84 -19.88 1.49
CA PHE A 322 -6.61 -20.11 0.73
C PHE A 322 -5.60 -18.97 0.91
N ALA A 323 -4.31 -19.34 0.89
CA ALA A 323 -3.21 -18.35 0.90
C ALA A 323 -2.95 -17.73 -0.48
N SER A 324 -3.47 -18.30 -1.57
CA SER A 324 -3.29 -17.77 -2.92
C SER A 324 -4.50 -18.06 -3.82
N GLY A 325 -4.74 -17.15 -4.79
CA GLY A 325 -5.77 -17.36 -5.81
C GLY A 325 -5.53 -18.59 -6.67
N ARG A 326 -4.26 -18.91 -6.95
CA ARG A 326 -3.87 -20.12 -7.70
C ARG A 326 -4.36 -21.39 -7.00
N ALA A 327 -4.07 -21.53 -5.70
CA ALA A 327 -4.48 -22.69 -4.92
C ALA A 327 -6.01 -22.80 -4.81
N MET A 328 -6.70 -21.66 -4.64
CA MET A 328 -8.16 -21.61 -4.63
C MET A 328 -8.76 -22.13 -5.94
N GLN A 329 -8.24 -21.70 -7.09
CA GLN A 329 -8.74 -22.16 -8.40
C GLN A 329 -8.51 -23.66 -8.60
N ARG A 330 -7.31 -24.17 -8.26
CA ARG A 330 -7.02 -25.62 -8.31
C ARG A 330 -7.95 -26.43 -7.43
N PHE A 331 -8.24 -25.95 -6.22
CA PHE A 331 -9.22 -26.62 -5.36
C PHE A 331 -10.61 -26.65 -6.00
N LEU A 332 -11.07 -25.54 -6.61
CA LEU A 332 -12.38 -25.45 -7.26
C LEU A 332 -12.51 -26.42 -8.44
N GLU A 333 -11.43 -26.67 -9.18
CA GLU A 333 -11.39 -27.71 -10.23
C GLU A 333 -11.69 -29.11 -9.65
N HIS A 334 -11.18 -29.42 -8.46
CA HIS A 334 -11.46 -30.67 -7.76
C HIS A 334 -12.83 -30.73 -7.09
N VAL A 335 -13.60 -29.65 -6.98
CA VAL A 335 -14.93 -29.69 -6.33
C VAL A 335 -16.03 -29.13 -7.25
N ALA A 336 -15.82 -29.25 -8.56
CA ALA A 336 -16.74 -28.73 -9.57
C ALA A 336 -18.15 -29.34 -9.49
N ASP A 337 -18.25 -30.58 -9.01
CA ASP A 337 -19.51 -31.32 -8.82
C ASP A 337 -20.41 -30.70 -7.73
N VAL A 338 -19.82 -30.04 -6.73
CA VAL A 338 -20.55 -29.39 -5.63
C VAL A 338 -20.61 -27.85 -5.76
N ARG A 339 -20.30 -27.32 -6.95
CA ARG A 339 -20.19 -25.87 -7.21
C ARG A 339 -21.40 -25.05 -6.80
N LEU A 340 -22.62 -25.60 -6.87
CA LEU A 340 -23.85 -24.91 -6.48
C LEU A 340 -23.88 -24.52 -4.98
N LEU A 341 -23.19 -25.29 -4.13
CA LEU A 341 -23.09 -25.03 -2.69
C LEU A 341 -22.04 -23.96 -2.36
N LEU A 342 -21.11 -23.71 -3.28
CA LEU A 342 -19.95 -22.84 -3.08
C LEU A 342 -20.24 -21.39 -3.48
N LEU A 343 -19.89 -20.46 -2.58
CA LEU A 343 -19.96 -19.02 -2.76
C LEU A 343 -18.51 -18.49 -2.78
N VAL A 344 -17.99 -18.27 -3.98
CA VAL A 344 -16.56 -18.03 -4.21
C VAL A 344 -16.26 -16.54 -4.31
N GLN A 345 -15.24 -16.08 -3.58
CA GLN A 345 -14.72 -14.72 -3.68
C GLN A 345 -14.33 -14.40 -5.13
N GLY A 346 -14.90 -13.33 -5.67
CA GLY A 346 -14.72 -12.90 -7.07
C GLY A 346 -15.96 -13.11 -7.93
N ASP A 347 -16.86 -14.05 -7.59
CA ASP A 347 -18.12 -14.27 -8.32
C ASP A 347 -19.09 -13.09 -8.14
N GLN A 348 -19.16 -12.54 -6.93
CA GLN A 348 -20.02 -11.42 -6.55
C GLN A 348 -19.32 -10.54 -5.51
N PRO A 349 -19.78 -9.30 -5.30
CA PRO A 349 -19.33 -8.48 -4.18
C PRO A 349 -19.45 -9.24 -2.84
N ARG A 350 -18.43 -9.10 -1.99
CA ARG A 350 -18.33 -9.84 -0.70
C ARG A 350 -19.62 -9.79 0.12
N TYR A 351 -20.25 -8.63 0.22
CA TYR A 351 -21.47 -8.46 1.01
C TYR A 351 -22.63 -9.33 0.49
N ARG A 352 -22.74 -9.52 -0.84
CA ARG A 352 -23.77 -10.38 -1.46
C ARG A 352 -23.51 -11.86 -1.20
N LEU A 353 -22.24 -12.28 -1.24
CA LEU A 353 -21.86 -13.66 -0.90
C LEU A 353 -22.25 -13.99 0.54
N VAL A 354 -21.96 -13.08 1.48
CA VAL A 354 -22.33 -13.26 2.89
C VAL A 354 -23.85 -13.24 3.09
N GLU A 355 -24.57 -12.35 2.41
CA GLU A 355 -26.04 -12.29 2.45
C GLU A 355 -26.67 -13.60 1.96
N LEU A 356 -26.20 -14.12 0.82
CA LEU A 356 -26.68 -15.38 0.26
C LEU A 356 -26.33 -16.58 1.15
N HIS A 357 -25.14 -16.57 1.75
CA HIS A 357 -24.72 -17.59 2.71
C HIS A 357 -25.67 -17.65 3.91
N ARG A 358 -25.94 -16.50 4.54
CA ARG A 358 -26.89 -16.41 5.66
C ARG A 358 -28.26 -16.94 5.28
N LYS A 359 -28.80 -16.49 4.14
CA LYS A 359 -30.11 -16.93 3.65
C LYS A 359 -30.18 -18.45 3.46
N ARG A 360 -29.14 -19.07 2.88
CA ARG A 360 -29.08 -20.53 2.69
C ARG A 360 -29.06 -21.26 4.03
N VAL A 361 -28.17 -20.86 4.94
CA VAL A 361 -28.03 -21.52 6.24
C VAL A 361 -29.29 -21.35 7.10
N GLU A 362 -29.91 -20.17 7.10
CA GLU A 362 -31.17 -19.91 7.81
C GLU A 362 -32.34 -20.73 7.26
N ASN A 363 -32.31 -21.08 5.97
CA ASN A 363 -33.27 -22.00 5.35
C ASN A 363 -32.95 -23.49 5.62
N GLY A 364 -31.92 -23.80 6.42
CA GLY A 364 -31.46 -25.17 6.67
C GLY A 364 -30.68 -25.77 5.50
N GLU A 365 -30.31 -24.97 4.50
CA GLU A 365 -29.47 -25.41 3.39
C GLU A 365 -27.99 -25.33 3.76
N ARG A 366 -27.18 -26.22 3.18
CA ARG A 366 -25.72 -26.15 3.31
C ARG A 366 -25.18 -25.04 2.42
N SER A 367 -24.25 -24.26 2.93
CA SER A 367 -23.55 -23.23 2.17
C SER A 367 -22.09 -23.15 2.57
N VAL A 368 -21.22 -22.97 1.57
CA VAL A 368 -19.77 -22.92 1.76
C VAL A 368 -19.25 -21.61 1.19
N LEU A 369 -18.65 -20.77 2.02
CA LEU A 369 -17.88 -19.62 1.56
C LEU A 369 -16.47 -20.07 1.20
N VAL A 370 -15.97 -19.64 0.04
CA VAL A 370 -14.61 -19.96 -0.41
C VAL A 370 -13.90 -18.67 -0.76
N GLY A 371 -12.75 -18.41 -0.14
CA GLY A 371 -12.01 -17.17 -0.38
C GLY A 371 -10.54 -17.25 0.01
N LEU A 372 -9.85 -16.14 -0.22
CA LEU A 372 -8.50 -15.93 0.30
C LEU A 372 -8.57 -15.65 1.81
N GLN A 373 -7.44 -15.72 2.52
CA GLN A 373 -7.40 -15.38 3.95
C GLN A 373 -7.98 -13.98 4.26
N SER A 374 -7.78 -13.01 3.36
CA SER A 374 -8.37 -11.66 3.47
C SER A 374 -9.91 -11.65 3.39
N PHE A 375 -10.54 -12.73 2.93
CA PHE A 375 -11.99 -12.87 2.95
C PHE A 375 -12.55 -13.01 4.37
N ALA A 376 -11.79 -13.66 5.27
CA ALA A 376 -12.19 -13.87 6.65
C ALA A 376 -12.07 -12.61 7.52
N GLU A 377 -11.28 -11.61 7.09
CA GLU A 377 -11.09 -10.37 7.84
C GLU A 377 -12.40 -9.57 7.89
N GLY A 378 -12.86 -9.29 9.12
CA GLY A 378 -14.11 -8.58 9.40
C GLY A 378 -15.39 -9.39 9.14
N LEU A 379 -15.27 -10.71 8.98
CA LEU A 379 -16.42 -11.61 8.78
C LEU A 379 -17.02 -12.02 10.13
N ASP A 380 -18.20 -11.49 10.47
CA ASP A 380 -18.96 -11.88 11.67
C ASP A 380 -20.08 -12.87 11.31
N LEU A 381 -19.81 -14.16 11.49
CA LEU A 381 -20.75 -15.27 11.34
C LEU A 381 -20.84 -16.04 12.66
N LYS A 382 -22.03 -16.07 13.27
CA LYS A 382 -22.28 -16.66 14.59
C LYS A 382 -23.10 -17.94 14.49
N GLY A 383 -22.80 -18.91 15.34
CA GLY A 383 -23.56 -20.16 15.46
C GLY A 383 -23.57 -20.97 14.17
N GLU A 384 -24.74 -21.42 13.73
CA GLU A 384 -24.92 -22.26 12.53
C GLU A 384 -24.36 -21.62 11.26
N LEU A 385 -24.27 -20.29 11.20
CA LEU A 385 -23.67 -19.56 10.09
C LEU A 385 -22.21 -19.94 9.83
N LEU A 386 -21.48 -20.41 10.84
CA LEU A 386 -20.13 -20.91 10.65
C LEU A 386 -19.74 -21.92 11.72
N THR A 387 -19.80 -23.21 11.37
CA THR A 387 -19.49 -24.31 12.29
C THR A 387 -18.23 -25.09 11.91
N GLN A 388 -17.69 -24.88 10.71
CA GLN A 388 -16.46 -25.52 10.26
C GLN A 388 -15.64 -24.57 9.36
N VAL A 389 -14.35 -24.44 9.67
CA VAL A 389 -13.39 -23.63 8.92
C VAL A 389 -12.27 -24.53 8.41
N HIS A 390 -12.03 -24.52 7.10
CA HIS A 390 -10.92 -25.18 6.44
C HIS A 390 -9.86 -24.15 6.08
N ILE A 391 -8.63 -24.37 6.54
CA ILE A 391 -7.48 -23.51 6.22
C ILE A 391 -6.50 -24.35 5.40
N HIS A 392 -6.30 -24.00 4.13
CA HIS A 392 -5.45 -24.76 3.21
C HIS A 392 -4.00 -24.87 3.70
N LYS A 393 -3.41 -23.76 4.12
CA LYS A 393 -2.07 -23.71 4.69
C LYS A 393 -1.92 -22.52 5.62
N LEU A 394 -0.97 -22.61 6.54
CA LEU A 394 -0.61 -21.48 7.37
C LEU A 394 -0.15 -20.30 6.50
N PRO A 395 -0.58 -19.06 6.82
CA PRO A 395 -0.06 -17.87 6.16
C PRO A 395 1.46 -17.82 6.35
N SER A 396 2.21 -17.96 5.26
CA SER A 396 3.61 -17.55 5.21
C SER A 396 3.65 -16.25 4.41
N ARG A 397 4.34 -15.23 4.93
CA ARG A 397 4.67 -14.06 4.09
C ARG A 397 5.42 -14.61 2.88
N ARG A 398 4.98 -14.29 1.66
CA ARG A 398 5.67 -14.70 0.44
C ARG A 398 7.13 -14.27 0.57
N SER A 399 8.03 -15.23 0.72
CA SER A 399 9.45 -15.01 0.46
C SER A 399 9.57 -14.81 -1.05
N THR A 400 9.50 -13.57 -1.50
CA THR A 400 9.83 -13.20 -2.88
C THR A 400 11.33 -13.05 -3.08
N ALA A 401 12.15 -13.57 -2.15
CA ALA A 401 13.56 -13.83 -2.40
C ALA A 401 13.67 -14.96 -3.43
N ARG A 402 13.42 -14.63 -4.70
CA ARG A 402 14.06 -15.33 -5.81
C ARG A 402 15.52 -14.87 -5.76
N SER A 403 16.37 -15.83 -5.43
CA SER A 403 17.83 -15.78 -5.53
C SER A 403 18.31 -15.16 -6.84
#